data_AF-A0AAV3S026-F1
#
_entry.id   AF-A0AAV3S026-F1
#
_cell.length_a   1.000
_cell.length_b   1.000
_cell.length_c   1.000
_cell.angle_alpha   90.00
_cell.angle_beta   90.00
_cell.angle_gamma   90.00
#
_symmetry.space_group_name_H-M   'P 1'
#
loop_
_entity.id
_entity.type
_entity.pdbx_description
1 polymer ?
#
loop_
_entity_poly.entity_id
_entity_poly.type
_entity_poly.pdbx_seq_one_letter_code
_entity_poly.pdbx_strand_id
1 'polypeptide(L)'
;MNMYFRQQGGGEKFESVKNPNDHDKYRKEMRDHLVHMFSRWMYDTGIAFNVVNYESFGEAIEAIGQYGPGIKAPTYHEVRTKFLDKEKECIDKDAEEHIDEAKKKMDAL
;
A
#
# COMPACT_ATOMS: atom_id res chain seq x y z
N MET A 1 16.07 -19.01 18.47
CA MET A 1 17.13 -18.01 18.66
C MET A 1 16.48 -16.64 18.53
N ASN A 2 16.22 -15.96 19.65
CA ASN A 2 15.57 -14.65 19.66
C ASN A 2 16.59 -13.58 19.28
N MET A 3 16.40 -12.95 18.13
CA MET A 3 17.16 -11.76 17.74
C MET A 3 16.27 -10.54 17.92
N TYR A 4 16.72 -9.66 18.81
CA TYR A 4 16.10 -8.39 19.16
C TYR A 4 15.78 -7.57 17.90
N PHE A 5 14.48 -7.35 17.67
CA PHE A 5 13.98 -6.36 16.73
C PHE A 5 14.44 -4.98 17.20
N ARG A 6 15.53 -4.48 16.64
CA ARG A 6 16.01 -3.12 16.84
C ARG A 6 15.06 -2.17 16.11
N GLN A 7 14.06 -1.64 16.83
CA GLN A 7 13.38 -0.42 16.41
C GLN A 7 14.40 0.72 16.46
N GLN A 8 15.03 1.01 15.32
CA GLN A 8 15.81 2.23 15.10
C GLN A 8 15.29 2.84 13.80
N GLY A 9 14.47 3.87 13.96
CA GLY A 9 13.86 4.68 12.92
C GLY A 9 13.12 5.81 13.61
N GLY A 10 13.88 6.65 14.34
CA GLY A 10 13.34 7.87 14.92
C GLY A 10 12.70 8.69 13.80
N GLY A 11 11.45 9.07 13.98
CA GLY A 11 10.76 9.96 13.05
C GLY A 11 11.49 11.30 13.03
N GLU A 12 12.30 11.52 12.01
CA GLU A 12 12.78 12.85 11.67
C GLU A 12 11.55 13.71 11.40
N LYS A 13 11.29 14.68 12.28
CA LYS A 13 10.26 15.68 12.05
C LYS A 13 10.73 16.55 10.89
N PHE A 14 10.06 16.42 9.76
CA PHE A 14 10.33 17.30 8.63
C PHE A 14 9.70 18.67 8.93
N GLU A 15 10.54 19.67 9.16
CA GLU A 15 10.13 21.04 9.45
C GLU A 15 9.54 21.70 8.19
N SER A 16 8.45 22.46 8.34
CA SER A 16 7.78 23.11 7.21
C SER A 16 8.61 24.28 6.67
N VAL A 17 9.05 24.22 5.40
CA VAL A 17 9.86 25.25 4.75
C VAL A 17 8.97 26.31 4.06
N LYS A 18 9.35 27.59 4.20
CA LYS A 18 8.57 28.80 3.88
C LYS A 18 8.76 29.37 2.46
N ASN A 19 9.12 28.59 1.43
CA ASN A 19 9.35 29.12 0.07
C ASN A 19 8.87 28.16 -1.06
N PRO A 20 8.11 28.63 -2.08
CA PRO A 20 7.59 27.78 -3.15
C PRO A 20 8.63 27.01 -3.99
N ASN A 21 9.86 27.52 -4.18
CA ASN A 21 10.94 26.78 -4.86
C ASN A 21 11.53 25.63 -4.01
N ASP A 22 11.30 25.63 -2.70
CA ASP A 22 11.72 24.55 -1.81
C ASP A 22 10.70 23.41 -1.77
N HIS A 23 9.48 23.63 -2.25
CA HIS A 23 8.40 22.64 -2.19
C HIS A 23 8.68 21.42 -3.09
N ASP A 24 9.20 21.62 -4.29
CA ASP A 24 9.52 20.52 -5.20
C ASP A 24 10.74 19.72 -4.73
N LYS A 25 11.74 20.41 -4.17
CA LYS A 25 12.91 19.78 -3.56
C LYS A 25 12.51 18.96 -2.34
N TYR A 26 11.71 19.55 -1.44
CA TYR A 26 11.13 18.90 -0.27
C TYR A 26 10.36 17.63 -0.67
N ARG A 27 9.48 17.75 -1.68
CA ARG A 27 8.66 16.63 -2.14
C ARG A 27 9.52 15.51 -2.71
N LYS A 28 10.60 15.85 -3.42
CA LYS A 28 11.56 14.88 -3.94
C LYS A 28 12.31 14.17 -2.82
N GLU A 29 12.85 14.90 -1.85
CA GLU A 29 13.56 14.33 -0.70
C GLU A 29 12.65 13.39 0.12
N MET A 30 11.39 13.79 0.32
CA MET A 30 10.40 12.95 0.98
C MET A 30 10.04 11.70 0.20
N ARG A 31 9.94 11.81 -1.13
CA ARG A 31 9.75 10.65 -1.99
C ARG A 31 10.94 9.70 -1.91
N ASP A 32 12.16 10.21 -1.98
CA ASP A 32 13.38 9.39 -1.94
C ASP A 32 13.51 8.66 -0.61
N HIS A 33 13.20 9.35 0.50
CA HIS A 33 13.16 8.73 1.84
C HIS A 33 12.09 7.62 1.93
N LEU A 34 10.87 7.89 1.46
CA LEU A 34 9.77 6.91 1.45
C LEU A 34 10.12 5.68 0.61
N VAL A 35 10.66 5.87 -0.60
CA VAL A 35 11.09 4.77 -1.47
C VAL A 35 12.20 3.95 -0.83
N HIS A 36 13.16 4.60 -0.15
CA HIS A 36 14.20 3.91 0.59
C HIS A 36 13.63 3.04 1.73
N MET A 37 12.66 3.56 2.50
CA MET A 37 11.98 2.81 3.56
C MET A 37 11.22 1.60 3.02
N PHE A 38 10.46 1.75 1.93
CA PHE A 38 9.80 0.62 1.28
C PHE A 38 10.79 -0.41 0.74
N SER A 39 11.89 0.03 0.12
CA SER A 39 12.92 -0.87 -0.40
C SER A 39 13.55 -1.72 0.70
N ARG A 40 13.85 -1.10 1.85
CA ARG A 40 14.36 -1.79 3.03
C ARG A 40 13.33 -2.78 3.58
N TRP A 41 12.07 -2.38 3.73
CA TRP A 41 11.02 -3.26 4.23
C TRP A 41 10.78 -4.47 3.32
N MET A 42 10.77 -4.28 1.99
CA MET A 42 10.65 -5.39 1.03
C MET A 42 11.85 -6.36 1.13
N TYR A 43 13.06 -5.82 1.27
CA TYR A 43 14.26 -6.63 1.47
C TYR A 43 14.21 -7.44 2.77
N ASP A 44 13.82 -6.81 3.89
CA ASP A 44 13.75 -7.44 5.21
C ASP A 44 12.68 -8.55 5.28
N THR A 45 11.59 -8.42 4.51
CA THR A 45 10.46 -9.35 4.51
C THR A 45 10.52 -10.41 3.41
N GLY A 46 11.44 -10.27 2.45
CA GLY A 46 11.53 -11.16 1.29
C GLY A 46 10.39 -11.00 0.28
N ILE A 47 9.69 -9.86 0.28
CA ILE A 47 8.68 -9.55 -0.73
C ILE A 47 9.38 -9.28 -2.07
N ALA A 48 8.86 -9.86 -3.15
CA ALA A 48 9.40 -9.65 -4.49
C ALA A 48 9.23 -8.18 -4.92
N PHE A 49 10.27 -7.56 -5.47
CA PHE A 49 10.21 -6.15 -5.91
C PHE A 49 9.20 -5.90 -7.04
N ASN A 50 8.76 -6.94 -7.75
CA ASN A 50 7.76 -6.81 -8.80
C ASN A 50 6.39 -6.30 -8.27
N VAL A 51 6.15 -6.34 -6.95
CA VAL A 51 4.91 -5.81 -6.34
C VAL A 51 4.64 -4.36 -6.71
N VAL A 52 5.67 -3.54 -6.96
CA VAL A 52 5.51 -2.12 -7.31
C VAL A 52 4.85 -1.89 -8.68
N ASN A 53 4.78 -2.92 -9.51
CA ASN A 53 4.17 -2.85 -10.85
C ASN A 53 2.69 -3.24 -10.85
N TYR A 54 2.14 -3.69 -9.71
CA TYR A 54 0.73 -4.04 -9.61
C TYR A 54 -0.10 -2.81 -9.27
N GLU A 55 -1.28 -2.68 -9.89
CA GLU A 55 -2.22 -1.58 -9.64
C GLU A 55 -2.62 -1.47 -8.17
N SER A 56 -2.85 -2.62 -7.52
CA SER A 56 -3.17 -2.71 -6.09
C SER A 56 -2.10 -2.13 -5.17
N PHE A 57 -0.83 -2.07 -5.60
CA PHE A 57 0.20 -1.37 -4.84
C PHE A 57 0.00 0.15 -4.90
N GLY A 58 -0.36 0.70 -6.06
CA GLY A 58 -0.71 2.10 -6.22
C GLY A 58 -1.90 2.50 -5.35
N GLU A 59 -2.96 1.70 -5.39
CA GLU A 59 -4.16 1.87 -4.56
C GLU A 59 -3.83 1.86 -3.06
N ALA A 60 -2.99 0.93 -2.62
CA ALA A 60 -2.55 0.86 -1.23
C ALA A 60 -1.77 2.12 -0.79
N ILE A 61 -0.86 2.63 -1.63
CA ILE A 61 -0.11 3.86 -1.35
C ILE A 61 -1.05 5.07 -1.30
N GLU A 62 -2.01 5.16 -2.23
CA GLU A 62 -3.01 6.23 -2.24
C GLU A 62 -3.86 6.21 -0.97
N ALA A 63 -4.38 5.05 -0.57
CA ALA A 63 -5.18 4.91 0.64
C ALA A 63 -4.40 5.34 1.90
N ILE A 64 -3.11 4.97 2.01
CA ILE A 64 -2.23 5.42 3.09
C ILE A 64 -2.05 6.96 3.05
N GLY A 65 -1.84 7.52 1.86
CA GLY A 65 -1.69 8.96 1.66
C GLY A 65 -2.94 9.76 2.02
N GLN A 66 -4.12 9.25 1.66
CA GLN A 66 -5.42 9.85 1.98
C GLN A 66 -5.72 9.81 3.48
N TYR A 67 -5.34 8.74 4.19
CA TYR A 67 -5.45 8.68 5.65
C TYR A 67 -4.53 9.72 6.32
N GLY A 68 -3.28 9.81 5.85
CA GLY A 68 -2.28 10.76 6.35
C GLY A 68 -1.48 10.26 7.56
N PRO A 69 -0.74 11.16 8.23
CA PRO A 69 0.12 10.80 9.35
C PRO A 69 -0.66 10.18 10.52
N GLY A 70 -0.07 9.16 11.17
CA GLY A 70 -0.64 8.54 12.37
C GLY A 70 -1.48 7.29 12.12
N ILE A 71 -1.49 6.76 10.89
CA ILE A 71 -2.02 5.41 10.65
C ILE A 71 -1.27 4.40 11.53
N LYS A 72 -2.02 3.59 12.28
CA LYS A 72 -1.45 2.47 13.02
C LYS A 72 -1.24 1.32 12.05
N ALA A 73 -0.09 0.67 12.14
CA ALA A 73 0.16 -0.54 11.35
C ALA A 73 -0.97 -1.56 11.60
N PRO A 74 -1.54 -2.17 10.55
CA PRO A 74 -2.52 -3.23 10.71
C PRO A 74 -1.95 -4.38 11.53
N THR A 75 -2.78 -4.98 12.38
CA THR A 75 -2.39 -6.19 13.10
C THR A 75 -2.50 -7.41 12.19
N TYR A 76 -1.71 -8.46 12.49
CA TYR A 76 -1.79 -9.73 11.77
C TYR A 76 -3.22 -10.30 11.73
N HIS A 77 -3.96 -10.17 12.84
CA HIS A 77 -5.30 -10.72 12.96
C HIS A 77 -6.33 -9.98 12.10
N GLU A 78 -6.23 -8.65 12.03
CA GLU A 78 -7.06 -7.82 11.17
C GLU A 78 -6.87 -8.17 9.71
N VAL A 79 -5.60 -8.25 9.26
CA VAL A 79 -5.27 -8.59 7.87
C VAL A 79 -5.75 -10.00 7.56
N ARG A 80 -5.31 -11.01 8.34
CA ARG A 80 -5.55 -12.42 8.03
C ARG A 80 -7.01 -12.82 8.00
N THR A 81 -7.81 -12.24 8.89
CA THR A 81 -9.21 -12.67 9.06
C THR A 81 -10.12 -11.68 8.34
N LYS A 82 -10.20 -10.45 8.85
CA LYS A 82 -11.24 -9.52 8.45
C LYS A 82 -11.05 -9.00 7.02
N PHE A 83 -9.84 -8.65 6.64
CA PHE A 83 -9.60 -8.00 5.35
C PHE A 83 -9.35 -8.99 4.22
N LEU A 84 -8.66 -10.10 4.47
CA LEU A 84 -8.51 -11.14 3.44
C LEU A 84 -9.84 -11.82 3.10
N ASP A 85 -10.73 -12.05 4.06
CA ASP A 85 -12.03 -12.65 3.74
C ASP A 85 -12.93 -11.69 2.96
N LYS A 86 -12.88 -10.38 3.27
CA LYS A 86 -13.54 -9.36 2.46
C LYS A 86 -13.01 -9.29 1.04
N GLU A 87 -11.69 -9.38 0.85
CA GLU A 87 -11.10 -9.32 -0.48
C GLU A 87 -11.54 -10.50 -1.34
N LYS A 88 -11.64 -11.71 -0.77
CA LYS A 88 -12.19 -12.87 -1.46
C LYS A 88 -13.64 -12.63 -1.90
N GLU A 89 -14.47 -12.11 -1.00
CA GLU A 89 -15.87 -11.79 -1.33
C GLU A 89 -15.99 -10.75 -2.45
N CYS A 90 -15.07 -9.79 -2.54
CA CYS A 90 -15.04 -8.84 -3.65
C CYS A 90 -14.67 -9.54 -4.96
N ILE A 91 -13.60 -10.33 -4.98
CA ILE A 91 -13.16 -11.07 -6.17
C ILE A 91 -14.25 -12.02 -6.68
N ASP A 92 -14.94 -12.72 -5.77
CA ASP A 92 -16.02 -13.64 -6.13
C ASP A 92 -17.19 -12.88 -6.78
N LYS A 93 -17.55 -11.70 -6.26
CA LYS A 93 -18.59 -10.83 -6.86
C LYS A 93 -18.19 -10.29 -8.21
N ASP A 94 -16.97 -9.79 -8.36
CA ASP A 94 -16.46 -9.27 -9.63
C ASP A 94 -16.48 -10.39 -10.70
N ALA A 95 -16.13 -11.62 -10.31
CA ALA A 95 -16.23 -12.79 -11.19
C ALA A 95 -17.68 -13.12 -11.59
N GLU A 96 -18.62 -13.08 -10.64
CA GLU A 96 -20.06 -13.29 -10.90
C GLU A 96 -20.61 -12.23 -11.86
N GLU A 97 -20.28 -10.95 -11.65
CA GLU A 97 -20.71 -9.84 -12.51
C GLU A 97 -20.21 -10.02 -13.95
N HIS A 98 -18.94 -10.38 -14.13
CA HIS A 98 -18.38 -10.65 -15.46
C HIS A 98 -19.05 -11.85 -16.15
N ILE A 99 -19.34 -12.91 -15.40
CA ILE A 99 -20.06 -14.09 -15.93
C ILE A 99 -21.48 -13.70 -16.36
N ASP A 100 -22.18 -12.90 -15.57
CA ASP A 100 -23.55 -12.48 -15.87
C ASP A 100 -23.62 -11.48 -17.03
N GLU A 101 -22.65 -10.59 -17.17
CA GLU A 101 -22.50 -9.76 -18.37
C GLU A 101 -22.25 -10.61 -19.63
N ALA A 102 -21.41 -11.64 -19.53
CA ALA A 102 -21.13 -12.54 -20.64
C ALA A 102 -22.39 -13.33 -21.06
N LYS A 103 -23.18 -13.82 -20.10
CA LYS A 103 -24.47 -14.49 -20.36
C LYS A 103 -25.45 -13.55 -21.05
N LYS A 104 -25.62 -12.32 -20.54
CA LYS A 104 -26.50 -11.31 -21.17
C LYS A 104 -26.13 -11.01 -22.62
N LYS A 105 -24.83 -10.96 -22.94
CA LYS A 105 -24.35 -10.76 -24.31
C LYS A 105 -24.62 -11.98 -25.21
N MET A 106 -24.56 -13.19 -24.66
CA MET A 106 -24.89 -14.43 -25.36
C MET A 106 -26.39 -14.56 -25.64
N ASP A 107 -27.24 -14.18 -24.69
CA ASP A 107 -28.71 -14.22 -24.84
C ASP A 107 -29.25 -13.13 -25.78
N ALA A 108 -28.44 -12.12 -26.08
CA ALA A 108 -28.76 -11.03 -27.01
C ALA A 108 -28.38 -11.32 -28.47
N LEU A 109 -27.77 -12.49 -28.75
CA LEU A 109 -27.43 -12.99 -30.09
C LEU A 109 -28.51 -13.95 -30.61
#